data_AF-A0A7X3QKB8-F1
#
_entry.id   AF-A0A7X3QKB8-F1
#
_cell.length_a   1.000
_cell.length_b   1.000
_cell.length_c   1.000
_cell.angle_alpha   90.00
_cell.angle_beta   90.00
_cell.angle_gamma   90.00
#
_symmetry.space_group_name_H-M   'P 1'
#
loop_
_entity.id
_entity.type
_entity.pdbx_description
1 polymer ?
#
loop_
_entity_poly.entity_id
_entity_poly.type
_entity_poly.pdbx_seq_one_letter_code
_entity_poly.pdbx_strand_id
1 'polypeptide(L)'
;AIAMDDLERIMISVSDQGSGEMRDEVVRQRSNSRVISTIPVEWDIAGAGRDVTDEFIIGPPGWEVDTEQVHPSEARPPVDTREVFVVHGRNEKARKAIFEFLRSLDLRPLEWAEFIQQTGKGSPYVGEILDAAFARAHAIVVLFTPDDEVRLKEQFRVNSDPSHESEWTGQARPNVLFEAGMALAQNQDRTILIELGILRPVSDLAGRHTIRIDDTSEKRKALAQRLATAGCPINLDGDDWLTSGDFDAALAESLQTSSQSVVIAGQQSTAVEFLQRLSEEAKQLLQEAARDSAGTIAKVRTAGGMSIQTNGKEFVERRNAREEATWIGTLNDLVSCGFVNDETGKGQVFWVTDKGFEAADSIESK
;
A
#
# COMPACT_ATOMS: atom_id res chain seq x y z
N ALA A 1 -20.74 -9.55 -19.04
CA ALA A 1 -21.30 -10.57 -18.14
C ALA A 1 -22.29 -11.40 -18.94
N ILE A 2 -22.22 -12.72 -18.86
CA ILE A 2 -23.15 -13.64 -19.53
C ILE A 2 -24.41 -13.69 -18.66
N ALA A 3 -25.61 -13.49 -19.21
CA ALA A 3 -26.84 -13.63 -18.45
C ALA A 3 -27.06 -15.11 -18.10
N MET A 4 -27.70 -15.40 -16.97
CA MET A 4 -27.97 -16.80 -16.57
C MET A 4 -28.78 -17.55 -17.64
N ASP A 5 -29.69 -16.86 -18.32
CA ASP A 5 -30.52 -17.42 -19.39
C ASP A 5 -29.75 -17.68 -20.70
N ASP A 6 -28.56 -17.07 -20.85
CA ASP A 6 -27.68 -17.23 -22.02
C ASP A 6 -26.60 -18.31 -21.80
N LEU A 7 -26.61 -18.99 -20.65
CA LEU A 7 -25.62 -20.00 -20.32
C LEU A 7 -26.00 -21.36 -20.94
N GLU A 8 -25.30 -21.72 -22.01
CA GLU A 8 -25.57 -22.97 -22.76
C GLU A 8 -24.92 -24.22 -22.14
N ARG A 9 -23.72 -24.08 -21.57
CA ARG A 9 -22.96 -25.21 -21.00
C ARG A 9 -21.99 -24.73 -19.92
N ILE A 10 -21.93 -25.48 -18.81
CA ILE A 10 -20.81 -25.45 -17.86
C ILE A 10 -20.04 -26.76 -18.06
N MET A 11 -18.71 -26.68 -18.05
CA MET A 11 -17.85 -27.84 -18.15
C MET A 11 -16.76 -27.75 -17.09
N ILE A 12 -16.59 -28.83 -16.33
CA ILE A 12 -15.50 -29.00 -15.36
C ILE A 12 -14.65 -30.15 -15.89
N SER A 13 -13.34 -29.92 -15.98
CA SER A 13 -12.40 -30.92 -16.45
C SER A 13 -11.26 -31.14 -15.46
N VAL A 14 -10.75 -32.36 -15.41
CA VAL A 14 -9.59 -32.73 -14.61
C VAL A 14 -8.49 -33.26 -15.52
N SER A 15 -7.24 -32.98 -15.15
CA SER A 15 -6.05 -33.48 -15.84
C SER A 15 -5.00 -33.88 -14.82
N ASP A 16 -4.25 -34.94 -15.11
CA ASP A 16 -3.08 -35.34 -14.34
C ASP A 16 -1.87 -34.42 -14.60
N GLN A 17 -1.94 -33.59 -15.65
CA GLN A 17 -0.92 -32.61 -16.03
C GLN A 17 -1.34 -31.20 -15.61
N GLY A 18 -0.37 -30.41 -15.15
CA GLY A 18 -0.63 -29.00 -14.82
C GLY A 18 -0.98 -28.18 -16.06
N SER A 19 -1.84 -27.17 -15.91
CA SER A 19 -2.28 -26.32 -17.02
C SER A 19 -1.14 -25.62 -17.77
N GLY A 20 -0.02 -25.35 -17.09
CA GLY A 20 1.21 -24.83 -17.71
C GLY A 20 1.87 -25.81 -18.67
N GLU A 21 1.92 -27.10 -18.31
CA GLU A 21 2.50 -28.16 -19.15
C GLU A 21 1.62 -28.42 -20.38
N MET A 22 0.29 -28.38 -20.20
CA MET A 22 -0.67 -28.57 -21.29
C MET A 22 -0.67 -27.40 -22.29
N ARG A 23 -0.31 -26.18 -21.84
CA ARG A 23 -0.32 -24.98 -22.70
C ARG A 23 0.61 -25.13 -23.90
N ASP A 24 1.83 -25.61 -23.69
CA ASP A 24 2.81 -25.75 -24.78
C ASP A 24 2.34 -26.75 -25.84
N GLU A 25 1.72 -27.85 -25.39
CA GLU A 25 1.11 -28.86 -26.26
C GLU A 25 -0.05 -28.28 -27.07
N VAL A 26 -0.98 -27.59 -26.42
CA VAL A 26 -2.16 -26.97 -27.06
C VAL A 26 -1.76 -25.90 -28.07
N VAL A 27 -0.80 -25.03 -27.72
CA VAL A 27 -0.29 -23.99 -28.62
C VAL A 27 0.37 -24.62 -29.85
N ARG A 28 1.14 -25.70 -29.67
CA ARG A 28 1.77 -26.46 -30.75
C ARG A 28 0.74 -27.17 -31.64
N GLN A 29 -0.36 -27.68 -31.07
CA GLN A 29 -1.45 -28.26 -31.86
C GLN A 29 -2.17 -27.18 -32.68
N ARG A 30 -2.42 -26.00 -32.11
CA ARG A 30 -2.99 -24.85 -32.83
C ARG A 30 -2.11 -24.38 -33.99
N SER A 31 -0.80 -24.27 -33.79
CA SER A 31 0.13 -23.84 -34.86
C SER A 31 0.16 -24.82 -36.03
N ASN A 32 -0.16 -26.10 -35.78
CA ASN A 32 -0.23 -27.15 -36.79
C ASN A 32 -1.64 -27.33 -37.37
N SER A 33 -2.65 -26.65 -36.82
CA SER A 33 -4.03 -26.71 -37.30
C SER A 33 -4.22 -25.78 -38.50
N ARG A 34 -5.04 -26.23 -39.46
CA ARG A 34 -5.48 -25.39 -40.60
C ARG A 34 -6.68 -24.51 -40.24
N VAL A 35 -7.22 -24.65 -39.03
CA VAL A 35 -8.38 -23.90 -38.52
C VAL A 35 -7.89 -22.83 -37.56
N ILE A 36 -8.22 -21.57 -37.85
CA ILE A 36 -7.91 -20.44 -36.97
C ILE A 36 -9.00 -20.38 -35.89
N SER A 37 -8.65 -20.71 -34.65
CA SER A 37 -9.52 -20.57 -33.49
C SER A 37 -9.39 -19.17 -32.91
N THR A 38 -10.53 -18.50 -32.66
CA THR A 38 -10.62 -17.21 -31.95
C THR A 38 -10.84 -17.39 -30.45
N ILE A 39 -10.96 -18.62 -29.98
CA ILE A 39 -11.20 -18.95 -28.57
C ILE A 39 -9.86 -18.81 -27.80
N PRO A 40 -9.84 -18.28 -26.57
CA PRO A 40 -8.61 -18.25 -25.76
C PRO A 40 -8.00 -19.65 -25.57
N VAL A 41 -6.68 -19.74 -25.43
CA VAL A 41 -5.94 -21.01 -25.30
C VAL A 41 -6.36 -21.77 -24.04
N GLU A 42 -6.76 -21.04 -23.00
CA GLU A 42 -7.23 -21.56 -21.72
C GLU A 42 -8.47 -22.46 -21.88
N TRP A 43 -9.33 -22.17 -22.86
CA TRP A 43 -10.50 -22.99 -23.14
C TRP A 43 -10.14 -24.32 -23.81
N ASP A 44 -9.11 -24.33 -24.67
CA ASP A 44 -8.61 -25.57 -25.26
C ASP A 44 -7.89 -26.41 -24.22
N ILE A 45 -7.16 -25.78 -23.30
CA ILE A 45 -6.55 -26.46 -22.15
C ILE A 45 -7.65 -27.08 -21.27
N ALA A 46 -8.69 -26.32 -20.95
CA ALA A 46 -9.84 -26.83 -20.20
C ALA A 46 -10.55 -27.97 -20.96
N GLY A 47 -10.70 -27.87 -22.28
CA GLY A 47 -11.30 -28.91 -23.12
C GLY A 47 -10.44 -30.16 -23.31
N ALA A 48 -9.13 -30.08 -23.09
CA ALA A 48 -8.21 -31.21 -23.20
C ALA A 48 -8.24 -32.14 -21.99
N GLY A 49 -8.73 -31.66 -20.84
CA GLY A 49 -8.94 -32.48 -19.64
C GLY A 49 -10.10 -33.45 -19.80
N ARG A 50 -10.16 -34.45 -18.92
CA ARG A 50 -11.30 -35.37 -18.81
C ARG A 50 -12.49 -34.60 -18.25
N ASP A 51 -13.60 -34.55 -18.99
CA ASP A 51 -14.86 -33.94 -18.53
C ASP A 51 -15.38 -34.72 -17.30
N VAL A 52 -15.50 -34.01 -16.18
CA VAL A 52 -15.98 -34.48 -14.87
C VAL A 52 -17.19 -33.70 -14.42
N THR A 53 -17.86 -32.97 -15.31
CA THR A 53 -18.98 -32.09 -14.97
C THR A 53 -20.05 -32.81 -14.17
N ASP A 54 -20.40 -34.03 -14.57
CA ASP A 54 -21.43 -34.84 -13.90
C ASP A 54 -20.95 -35.46 -12.57
N GLU A 55 -19.64 -35.43 -12.28
CA GLU A 55 -19.09 -35.82 -10.97
C GLU A 55 -19.26 -34.71 -9.93
N PHE A 56 -19.31 -33.45 -10.37
CA PHE A 56 -19.37 -32.26 -9.49
C PHE A 56 -20.72 -31.53 -9.55
N ILE A 57 -21.42 -31.56 -10.67
CA ILE A 57 -22.75 -30.99 -10.88
C ILE A 57 -23.75 -32.13 -10.96
N ILE A 58 -24.10 -32.64 -9.78
CA ILE A 58 -24.92 -33.84 -9.60
C ILE A 58 -26.44 -33.58 -9.62
N GLY A 59 -26.84 -32.32 -9.76
CA GLY A 59 -28.24 -31.95 -9.92
C GLY A 59 -28.48 -30.47 -10.21
N PRO A 60 -29.74 -30.07 -10.45
CA PRO A 60 -30.11 -28.68 -10.70
C PRO A 60 -29.85 -27.79 -9.45
N PRO A 61 -29.79 -26.46 -9.61
CA PRO A 61 -29.69 -25.55 -8.47
C PRO A 61 -30.77 -25.83 -7.41
N GLY A 62 -30.35 -26.06 -6.17
CA GLY A 62 -31.23 -26.46 -5.06
C GLY A 62 -31.34 -27.98 -4.84
N TRP A 63 -30.61 -28.79 -5.61
CA TRP A 63 -30.48 -30.23 -5.37
C TRP A 63 -29.62 -30.46 -4.11
N GLU A 64 -30.24 -30.99 -3.07
CA GLU A 64 -29.59 -31.33 -1.80
C GLU A 64 -28.73 -32.58 -2.01
N VAL A 65 -27.42 -32.45 -1.77
CA VAL A 65 -26.50 -33.59 -1.81
C VAL A 65 -26.74 -34.41 -0.55
N ASP A 66 -27.11 -35.68 -0.72
CA ASP A 66 -27.11 -36.65 0.37
C ASP A 66 -25.65 -36.83 0.83
N THR A 67 -25.28 -36.19 1.94
CA THR A 67 -23.89 -36.00 2.39
C THR A 67 -23.12 -37.29 2.65
N GLU A 68 -23.76 -38.45 2.54
CA GLU A 68 -23.14 -39.77 2.74
C GLU A 68 -22.40 -40.31 1.50
N GLN A 69 -22.62 -39.78 0.28
CA GLN A 69 -22.01 -40.32 -0.95
C GLN A 69 -20.91 -39.46 -1.58
N VAL A 70 -20.50 -38.38 -0.91
CA VAL A 70 -19.28 -37.67 -1.31
C VAL A 70 -18.10 -38.59 -0.98
N HIS A 71 -17.42 -39.11 -2.00
CA HIS A 71 -16.09 -39.71 -1.83
C HIS A 71 -15.30 -38.76 -0.93
N PRO A 72 -14.73 -39.24 0.20
CA PRO A 72 -14.01 -38.34 1.08
C PRO A 72 -12.92 -37.69 0.25
N SER A 73 -13.09 -36.39 -0.05
CA SER A 73 -11.96 -35.49 -0.25
C SER A 73 -10.99 -35.92 0.82
N GLU A 74 -9.79 -36.40 0.44
CA GLU A 74 -8.77 -36.80 1.40
C GLU A 74 -8.82 -35.78 2.54
N ALA A 75 -9.28 -36.24 3.71
CA ALA A 75 -9.59 -35.34 4.79
C ALA A 75 -8.28 -34.62 5.06
N ARG A 76 -8.24 -33.31 4.77
CA ARG A 76 -7.06 -32.49 5.02
C ARG A 76 -6.63 -32.85 6.44
N PRO A 77 -5.36 -33.28 6.65
CA PRO A 77 -4.92 -33.70 7.98
C PRO A 77 -5.36 -32.62 8.98
N PRO A 78 -5.89 -33.02 10.15
CA PRO A 78 -6.51 -32.08 11.07
C PRO A 78 -5.54 -30.93 11.33
N VAL A 79 -5.93 -29.75 10.85
CA VAL A 79 -5.13 -28.54 10.97
C VAL A 79 -5.15 -28.12 12.43
N ASP A 80 -3.97 -27.91 13.03
CA ASP A 80 -3.89 -27.38 14.38
C ASP A 80 -4.47 -25.97 14.41
N THR A 81 -5.60 -25.81 15.11
CA THR A 81 -6.35 -24.54 15.22
C THR A 81 -5.56 -23.40 15.85
N ARG A 82 -4.42 -23.71 16.51
CA ARG A 82 -3.50 -22.70 17.07
C ARG A 82 -2.52 -22.14 16.05
N GLU A 83 -2.34 -22.77 14.89
CA GLU A 83 -1.35 -22.35 13.92
C GLU A 83 -1.83 -21.12 13.13
N VAL A 84 -1.06 -20.03 13.24
CA VAL A 84 -1.36 -18.76 12.58
C VAL A 84 -0.23 -18.42 11.62
N PHE A 85 -0.55 -18.18 10.36
CA PHE A 85 0.42 -17.64 9.40
C PHE A 85 0.42 -16.12 9.46
N VAL A 86 1.59 -15.51 9.55
CA VAL A 86 1.74 -14.06 9.60
C VAL A 86 2.42 -13.57 8.32
N VAL A 87 1.68 -12.76 7.55
CA VAL A 87 2.20 -12.03 6.39
C VAL A 87 2.64 -10.65 6.89
N HIS A 88 3.89 -10.28 6.64
CA HIS A 88 4.44 -9.01 7.12
C HIS A 88 5.54 -8.49 6.18
N GLY A 89 5.87 -7.21 6.31
CA GLY A 89 6.96 -6.56 5.57
C GLY A 89 8.34 -6.76 6.21
N ARG A 90 9.23 -5.80 6.00
CA ARG A 90 10.60 -5.75 6.54
C ARG A 90 10.71 -5.08 7.91
N ASN A 91 9.63 -4.57 8.49
CA ASN A 91 9.64 -4.09 9.87
C ASN A 91 9.73 -5.29 10.85
N GLU A 92 10.95 -5.70 11.18
CA GLU A 92 11.24 -6.83 12.06
C GLU A 92 10.75 -6.64 13.50
N LYS A 93 10.68 -5.40 14.00
CA LYS A 93 10.12 -5.14 15.33
C LYS A 93 8.62 -5.35 15.34
N ALA A 94 7.91 -4.88 14.32
CA ALA A 94 6.48 -5.09 14.19
C ALA A 94 6.15 -6.58 14.02
N ARG A 95 6.96 -7.31 13.23
CA ARG A 95 6.91 -8.78 13.15
C ARG A 95 7.12 -9.41 14.52
N LYS A 96 8.16 -9.03 15.26
CA LYS A 96 8.43 -9.58 16.59
C LYS A 96 7.27 -9.30 17.55
N ALA A 97 6.73 -8.08 17.55
CA ALA A 97 5.63 -7.67 18.42
C ALA A 97 4.36 -8.52 18.15
N ILE A 98 3.97 -8.72 16.89
CA ILE A 98 2.79 -9.54 16.58
C ILE A 98 3.03 -11.02 16.94
N PHE A 99 4.24 -11.54 16.75
CA PHE A 99 4.57 -12.92 17.15
C PHE A 99 4.52 -13.11 18.67
N GLU A 100 5.04 -12.15 19.45
CA GLU A 100 4.97 -12.17 20.91
C GLU A 100 3.53 -12.08 21.40
N PHE A 101 2.73 -11.18 20.81
CA PHE A 101 1.31 -11.05 21.09
C PHE A 101 0.56 -12.37 20.81
N LEU A 102 0.72 -12.98 19.64
CA LEU A 102 0.06 -14.24 19.29
C LEU A 102 0.46 -15.38 20.25
N ARG A 103 1.74 -15.48 20.60
CA ARG A 103 2.22 -16.48 21.58
C ARG A 103 1.63 -16.27 22.97
N SER A 104 1.44 -15.01 23.39
CA SER A 104 0.80 -14.71 24.68
C SER A 104 -0.66 -15.15 24.76
N LEU A 105 -1.32 -15.31 23.60
CA LEU A 105 -2.68 -15.85 23.47
C LEU A 105 -2.71 -17.38 23.33
N ASP A 106 -1.60 -18.10 23.59
CA ASP A 106 -1.44 -19.54 23.38
C ASP A 106 -1.59 -19.98 21.91
N LEU A 107 -1.30 -19.08 20.97
CA LEU A 107 -1.24 -19.38 19.54
C LEU A 107 0.19 -19.63 19.05
N ARG A 108 0.31 -20.36 17.95
CA ARG A 108 1.57 -20.70 17.30
C ARG A 108 1.73 -19.92 15.99
N PRO A 109 2.38 -18.75 15.99
CA PRO A 109 2.73 -18.08 14.76
C PRO A 109 3.81 -18.89 14.01
N LEU A 110 3.55 -19.21 12.75
CA LEU A 110 4.42 -20.01 11.89
C LEU A 110 5.43 -19.12 11.17
N GLU A 111 6.70 -19.53 11.19
CA GLU A 111 7.79 -18.82 10.52
C GLU A 111 7.91 -19.27 9.05
N TRP A 112 8.28 -18.34 8.14
CA TRP A 112 8.43 -18.62 6.71
C TRP A 112 9.34 -19.83 6.41
N ALA A 113 10.42 -19.99 7.18
CA ALA A 113 11.37 -21.10 7.04
C ALA A 113 10.72 -22.48 7.24
N GLU A 114 9.66 -22.59 8.05
CA GLU A 114 8.94 -23.85 8.27
C GLU A 114 8.23 -24.32 6.99
N PHE A 115 7.79 -23.37 6.14
CA PHE A 115 7.13 -23.68 4.88
C PHE A 115 8.11 -23.97 3.75
N ILE A 116 9.27 -23.29 3.71
CA ILE A 116 10.36 -23.66 2.79
C ILE A 116 10.73 -25.13 2.98
N GLN A 117 10.94 -25.56 4.22
CA GLN A 117 11.30 -26.95 4.51
C GLN A 117 10.22 -27.95 4.05
N GLN A 118 8.95 -27.59 4.19
CA GLN A 118 7.82 -28.42 3.72
C GLN A 118 7.78 -28.58 2.20
N THR A 119 8.26 -27.60 1.43
CA THR A 119 8.33 -27.75 -0.03
C THR A 119 9.31 -28.85 -0.47
N GLY A 120 10.23 -29.27 0.40
CA GLY A 120 11.31 -30.22 0.06
C GLY A 120 12.33 -29.69 -0.96
N LYS A 121 12.24 -28.41 -1.33
CA LYS A 121 13.12 -27.76 -2.31
C LYS A 121 14.09 -26.83 -1.60
N GLY A 122 15.33 -26.76 -2.08
CA GLY A 122 16.32 -25.79 -1.59
C GLY A 122 16.01 -24.34 -2.01
N SER A 123 15.21 -24.14 -3.06
CA SER A 123 14.80 -22.84 -3.58
C SER A 123 13.41 -22.92 -4.24
N PRO A 124 12.32 -23.11 -3.46
CA PRO A 124 10.96 -23.17 -3.98
C PRO A 124 10.50 -21.81 -4.54
N TYR A 125 9.49 -21.83 -5.41
CA TYR A 125 8.80 -20.62 -5.83
C TYR A 125 7.96 -20.06 -4.67
N VAL A 126 7.86 -18.72 -4.56
CA VAL A 126 7.14 -18.04 -3.46
C VAL A 126 5.68 -18.48 -3.36
N GLY A 127 5.01 -18.70 -4.50
CA GLY A 127 3.65 -19.22 -4.52
C GLY A 127 3.52 -20.60 -3.85
N GLU A 128 4.51 -21.49 -4.02
CA GLU A 128 4.48 -22.84 -3.41
C GLU A 128 4.59 -22.77 -1.88
N ILE A 129 5.36 -21.80 -1.39
CA ILE A 129 5.47 -21.54 0.06
C ILE A 129 4.14 -21.03 0.61
N LEU A 130 3.50 -20.09 -0.11
CA LEU A 130 2.20 -19.54 0.27
C LEU A 130 1.09 -20.61 0.22
N ASP A 131 1.08 -21.47 -0.79
CA ASP A 131 0.12 -22.57 -0.91
C ASP A 131 0.28 -23.55 0.28
N ALA A 132 1.52 -23.89 0.65
CA ALA A 132 1.78 -24.70 1.84
C ALA A 132 1.32 -23.99 3.14
N ALA A 133 1.57 -22.68 3.24
CA ALA A 133 1.15 -21.88 4.38
C ALA A 133 -0.37 -21.82 4.52
N PHE A 134 -1.08 -21.58 3.42
CA PHE A 134 -2.54 -21.51 3.38
C PHE A 134 -3.21 -22.87 3.59
N ALA A 135 -2.56 -23.96 3.20
CA ALA A 135 -3.05 -25.31 3.47
C ALA A 135 -2.92 -25.70 4.95
N ARG A 136 -1.85 -25.25 5.62
CA ARG A 136 -1.52 -25.67 6.99
C ARG A 136 -2.00 -24.71 8.08
N ALA A 137 -1.91 -23.40 7.88
CA ALA A 137 -2.30 -22.46 8.93
C ALA A 137 -3.81 -22.46 9.12
N HIS A 138 -4.26 -22.39 10.37
CA HIS A 138 -5.68 -22.28 10.70
C HIS A 138 -6.21 -20.87 10.46
N ALA A 139 -5.44 -19.84 10.79
CA ALA A 139 -5.76 -18.44 10.52
C ALA A 139 -4.58 -17.70 9.89
N ILE A 140 -4.86 -16.60 9.21
CA ILE A 140 -3.86 -15.76 8.54
C ILE A 140 -3.98 -14.35 9.10
N VAL A 141 -2.87 -13.79 9.60
CA VAL A 141 -2.78 -12.40 10.02
C VAL A 141 -1.91 -11.66 9.01
N VAL A 142 -2.47 -10.61 8.41
CA VAL A 142 -1.74 -9.73 7.48
C VAL A 142 -1.44 -8.42 8.20
N LEU A 143 -0.17 -8.18 8.45
CA LEU A 143 0.34 -6.97 9.10
C LEU A 143 0.85 -5.97 8.06
N PHE A 144 0.06 -4.92 7.86
CA PHE A 144 0.46 -3.76 7.07
C PHE A 144 1.24 -2.76 7.93
N THR A 145 2.46 -2.45 7.51
CA THR A 145 3.34 -1.44 8.12
C THR A 145 3.83 -0.46 7.05
N PRO A 146 4.14 0.80 7.39
CA PRO A 146 4.58 1.83 6.45
C PRO A 146 6.05 1.62 6.04
N ASP A 147 6.34 0.49 5.41
CA ASP A 147 7.69 0.06 5.07
C ASP A 147 8.26 0.76 3.83
N ASP A 148 7.41 1.09 2.87
CA ASP A 148 7.79 1.84 1.67
C ASP A 148 7.22 3.27 1.76
N GLU A 149 7.97 4.26 1.27
CA GLU A 149 7.50 5.64 1.14
C GLU A 149 7.06 5.90 -0.31
N VAL A 150 5.81 6.32 -0.50
CA VAL A 150 5.22 6.51 -1.82
C VAL A 150 4.45 7.82 -1.92
N ARG A 151 4.29 8.29 -3.16
CA ARG A 151 3.38 9.36 -3.56
C ARG A 151 3.06 9.21 -5.05
N LEU A 152 1.95 9.77 -5.49
CA LEU A 152 1.61 9.76 -6.91
C LEU A 152 2.56 10.67 -7.69
N LYS A 153 2.88 10.28 -8.93
CA LYS A 153 3.68 11.12 -9.82
C LYS A 153 2.94 12.42 -10.09
N GLU A 154 3.67 13.53 -10.07
CA GLU A 154 3.13 14.88 -10.20
C GLU A 154 2.18 15.06 -11.39
N GLN A 155 2.56 14.55 -12.56
CA GLN A 155 1.78 14.59 -13.80
C GLN A 155 0.42 13.87 -13.74
N PHE A 156 0.17 13.04 -12.73
CA PHE A 156 -1.10 12.32 -12.54
C PHE A 156 -1.94 12.88 -11.38
N ARG A 157 -1.46 13.91 -10.69
CA ARG A 157 -2.17 14.55 -9.59
C ARG A 157 -3.23 15.51 -10.10
N VAL A 158 -4.33 15.63 -9.35
CA VAL A 158 -5.37 16.63 -9.55
C VAL A 158 -5.59 17.43 -8.26
N ASN A 159 -6.11 18.66 -8.38
CA ASN A 159 -6.28 19.55 -7.22
C ASN A 159 -7.24 19.03 -6.14
N SER A 160 -8.08 18.04 -6.47
CA SER A 160 -9.01 17.39 -5.54
C SER A 160 -8.42 16.18 -4.85
N ASP A 161 -7.18 15.80 -5.16
CA ASP A 161 -6.55 14.64 -4.57
C ASP A 161 -6.29 14.83 -3.06
N PRO A 162 -6.45 13.78 -2.25
CA PRO A 162 -6.09 13.84 -0.84
C PRO A 162 -4.58 13.99 -0.66
N SER A 163 -4.16 14.48 0.52
CA SER A 163 -2.75 14.79 0.81
C SER A 163 -1.80 13.61 0.58
N HIS A 164 -2.26 12.37 0.79
CA HIS A 164 -1.44 11.16 0.58
C HIS A 164 -1.08 10.88 -0.90
N GLU A 165 -1.66 11.63 -1.84
CA GLU A 165 -1.27 11.60 -3.27
C GLU A 165 -0.10 12.53 -3.57
N SER A 166 -0.01 13.66 -2.87
CA SER A 166 0.99 14.70 -3.10
C SER A 166 2.19 14.58 -2.16
N GLU A 167 1.94 14.21 -0.90
CA GLU A 167 2.93 14.06 0.18
C GLU A 167 3.47 12.64 0.25
N TRP A 168 4.72 12.51 0.73
CA TRP A 168 5.30 11.21 1.01
C TRP A 168 4.51 10.52 2.13
N THR A 169 3.95 9.36 1.81
CA THR A 169 3.12 8.58 2.73
C THR A 169 3.64 7.16 2.82
N GLY A 170 3.56 6.56 4.00
CA GLY A 170 3.91 5.16 4.20
C GLY A 170 2.94 4.19 3.52
N GLN A 171 3.46 3.13 2.94
CA GLN A 171 2.70 2.04 2.34
C GLN A 171 3.29 0.69 2.73
N ALA A 172 2.44 -0.32 2.86
CA ALA A 172 2.90 -1.70 2.94
C ALA A 172 3.65 -2.10 1.66
N ARG A 173 4.66 -2.95 1.81
CA ARG A 173 5.41 -3.54 0.69
C ARG A 173 4.44 -4.13 -0.35
N PRO A 174 4.70 -3.95 -1.66
CA PRO A 174 3.88 -4.56 -2.70
C PRO A 174 3.67 -6.06 -2.53
N ASN A 175 4.71 -6.79 -2.09
CA ASN A 175 4.60 -8.23 -1.83
C ASN A 175 3.53 -8.54 -0.77
N VAL A 176 3.50 -7.78 0.32
CA VAL A 176 2.51 -7.94 1.41
C VAL A 176 1.10 -7.68 0.87
N LEU A 177 0.92 -6.69 -0.02
CA LEU A 177 -0.37 -6.41 -0.66
C LEU A 177 -0.82 -7.57 -1.56
N PHE A 178 0.09 -8.16 -2.35
CA PHE A 178 -0.21 -9.32 -3.20
C PHE A 178 -0.57 -10.55 -2.37
N GLU A 179 0.22 -10.85 -1.33
CA GLU A 179 0.01 -11.97 -0.42
C GLU A 179 -1.31 -11.82 0.35
N ALA A 180 -1.67 -10.60 0.77
CA ALA A 180 -2.97 -10.29 1.35
C ALA A 180 -4.12 -10.59 0.38
N GLY A 181 -3.96 -10.21 -0.90
CA GLY A 181 -4.92 -10.53 -1.95
C GLY A 181 -5.10 -12.05 -2.12
N MET A 182 -4.00 -12.81 -2.13
CA MET A 182 -4.04 -14.28 -2.22
C MET A 182 -4.69 -14.93 -0.98
N ALA A 183 -4.35 -14.45 0.22
CA ALA A 183 -4.96 -14.91 1.46
C ALA A 183 -6.47 -14.67 1.48
N LEU A 184 -6.92 -13.46 1.08
CA LEU A 184 -8.33 -13.13 0.98
C LEU A 184 -9.06 -13.94 -0.10
N ALA A 185 -8.39 -14.27 -1.21
CA ALA A 185 -8.97 -15.07 -2.28
C ALA A 185 -9.19 -16.54 -1.86
N GLN A 186 -8.25 -17.13 -1.10
CA GLN A 186 -8.31 -18.54 -0.72
C GLN A 186 -8.96 -18.79 0.65
N ASN A 187 -8.84 -17.85 1.59
CA ASN A 187 -9.06 -18.05 3.02
C ASN A 187 -9.74 -16.84 3.66
N GLN A 188 -10.76 -16.31 2.99
CA GLN A 188 -11.41 -15.05 3.34
C GLN A 188 -11.84 -14.96 4.80
N ASP A 189 -12.55 -15.98 5.31
CA ASP A 189 -13.20 -15.91 6.64
C ASP A 189 -12.23 -16.00 7.81
N ARG A 190 -11.00 -16.44 7.53
CA ARG A 190 -9.94 -16.65 8.52
C ARG A 190 -8.71 -15.77 8.27
N THR A 191 -8.85 -14.77 7.40
CA THR A 191 -7.83 -13.76 7.13
C THR A 191 -8.14 -12.47 7.90
N ILE A 192 -7.22 -12.06 8.77
CA ILE A 192 -7.35 -10.90 9.64
C ILE A 192 -6.37 -9.83 9.17
N LEU A 193 -6.90 -8.67 8.80
CA LEU A 193 -6.12 -7.53 8.32
C LEU A 193 -5.84 -6.56 9.46
N ILE A 194 -4.56 -6.25 9.70
CA ILE A 194 -4.12 -5.29 10.71
C ILE A 194 -3.19 -4.23 10.09
N GLU A 195 -3.32 -2.99 10.55
CA GLU A 195 -2.55 -1.82 10.14
C GLU A 195 -1.80 -1.29 11.36
N LEU A 196 -0.48 -1.16 11.28
CA LEU A 196 0.33 -0.49 12.29
C LEU A 196 0.83 0.86 11.74
N GLY A 197 0.35 1.95 12.34
CA GLY A 197 0.71 3.31 11.94
C GLY A 197 -0.18 3.92 10.85
N ILE A 198 0.30 5.00 10.24
CA ILE A 198 -0.41 5.72 9.20
C ILE A 198 0.01 5.17 7.84
N LEU A 199 -0.96 4.58 7.15
CA LEU A 199 -0.78 3.97 5.84
C LEU A 199 -1.61 4.69 4.80
N ARG A 200 -1.06 4.80 3.59
CA ARG A 200 -1.81 5.18 2.41
C ARG A 200 -2.96 4.19 2.21
N PRO A 201 -4.21 4.65 2.05
CA PRO A 201 -5.34 3.76 1.82
C PRO A 201 -5.16 2.92 0.55
N VAL A 202 -5.53 1.65 0.64
CA VAL A 202 -5.69 0.77 -0.53
C VAL A 202 -7.18 0.69 -0.83
N SER A 203 -7.63 1.35 -1.90
CA SER A 203 -9.06 1.47 -2.24
C SER A 203 -9.77 0.12 -2.33
N ASP A 204 -9.09 -0.90 -2.88
CA ASP A 204 -9.65 -2.26 -3.00
C ASP A 204 -9.82 -2.99 -1.65
N LEU A 205 -9.13 -2.53 -0.60
CA LEU A 205 -9.31 -3.03 0.77
C LEU A 205 -10.31 -2.20 1.58
N ALA A 206 -10.79 -1.05 1.09
CA ALA A 206 -11.67 -0.14 1.82
C ALA A 206 -13.05 -0.74 2.18
N GLY A 207 -13.47 -1.81 1.50
CA GLY A 207 -14.67 -2.58 1.84
C GLY A 207 -14.46 -3.64 2.93
N ARG A 208 -13.23 -3.83 3.41
CA ARG A 208 -12.87 -4.81 4.43
C ARG A 208 -12.55 -4.10 5.74
N HIS A 209 -12.98 -4.68 6.85
CA HIS A 209 -12.73 -4.12 8.17
C HIS A 209 -11.29 -4.44 8.60
N THR A 210 -10.43 -3.45 8.78
CA THR A 210 -9.06 -3.60 9.31
C THR A 210 -9.00 -3.27 10.81
N ILE A 211 -7.99 -3.75 11.53
CA ILE A 211 -7.67 -3.25 12.88
C ILE A 211 -6.46 -2.34 12.76
N ARG A 212 -6.62 -1.07 13.13
CA ARG A 212 -5.47 -0.20 13.41
C ARG A 212 -4.94 -0.56 14.78
N ILE A 213 -3.84 -1.31 14.82
CA ILE A 213 -3.27 -1.84 16.05
C ILE A 213 -2.30 -0.82 16.66
N ASP A 214 -2.36 -0.69 17.97
CA ASP A 214 -1.48 0.09 18.84
C ASP A 214 -1.36 -0.64 20.18
N ASP A 215 -0.61 -0.07 21.13
CA ASP A 215 -0.43 -0.70 22.45
C ASP A 215 -1.64 -0.58 23.38
N THR A 216 -2.76 0.00 22.94
CA THR A 216 -3.95 0.11 23.78
C THR A 216 -4.64 -1.24 23.98
N SER A 217 -5.13 -1.47 25.20
CA SER A 217 -5.88 -2.68 25.55
C SER A 217 -7.13 -2.89 24.69
N GLU A 218 -7.75 -1.82 24.19
CA GLU A 218 -8.92 -1.86 23.31
C GLU A 218 -8.58 -2.55 21.98
N LYS A 219 -7.51 -2.12 21.30
CA LYS A 219 -7.12 -2.67 20.00
C LYS A 219 -6.59 -4.10 20.13
N ARG A 220 -5.87 -4.41 21.20
CA ARG A 220 -5.43 -5.77 21.53
C ARG A 220 -6.61 -6.71 21.75
N LYS A 221 -7.63 -6.28 22.51
CA LYS A 221 -8.89 -7.03 22.69
C LYS A 221 -9.60 -7.25 21.36
N ALA A 222 -9.67 -6.23 20.51
CA ALA A 222 -10.28 -6.35 19.19
C ALA A 222 -9.57 -7.39 18.31
N LEU A 223 -8.23 -7.44 18.34
CA LEU A 223 -7.45 -8.45 17.60
C LEU A 223 -7.67 -9.86 18.16
N ALA A 224 -7.60 -10.02 19.49
CA ALA A 224 -7.88 -11.31 20.13
C ALA A 224 -9.28 -11.82 19.77
N GLN A 225 -10.30 -10.97 19.85
CA GLN A 225 -11.67 -11.33 19.47
C GLN A 225 -11.79 -11.76 18.00
N ARG A 226 -11.07 -11.13 17.07
CA ARG A 226 -11.06 -11.57 15.67
C ARG A 226 -10.38 -12.93 15.48
N LEU A 227 -9.30 -13.20 16.22
CA LEU A 227 -8.66 -14.52 16.21
C LEU A 227 -9.62 -15.60 16.73
N ALA A 228 -10.36 -15.32 17.81
CA ALA A 228 -11.41 -16.23 18.29
C ALA A 228 -12.51 -16.45 17.25
N THR A 229 -13.00 -15.39 16.60
CA THR A 229 -14.01 -15.48 15.53
C THR A 229 -13.49 -16.29 14.33
N ALA A 230 -12.19 -16.22 14.04
CA ALA A 230 -11.53 -17.03 13.02
C ALA A 230 -11.32 -18.51 13.42
N GLY A 231 -11.73 -18.91 14.62
CA GLY A 231 -11.67 -20.29 15.12
C GLY A 231 -10.42 -20.62 15.96
N CYS A 232 -9.55 -19.64 16.24
CA CYS A 232 -8.37 -19.87 17.07
C CYS A 232 -8.75 -20.03 18.56
N PRO A 233 -8.23 -21.06 19.26
CA PRO A 233 -8.47 -21.25 20.69
C PRO A 233 -7.56 -20.32 21.51
N ILE A 234 -7.94 -19.05 21.61
CA ILE A 234 -7.17 -18.04 22.34
C ILE A 234 -7.24 -18.24 23.85
N ASN A 235 -6.13 -17.99 24.54
CA ASN A 235 -6.07 -17.90 25.99
C ASN A 235 -6.07 -16.42 26.42
N LEU A 236 -7.05 -16.03 27.24
CA LEU A 236 -7.20 -14.68 27.79
C LEU A 236 -7.06 -14.65 29.33
N ASP A 237 -6.52 -15.72 29.92
CA ASP A 237 -6.30 -15.79 31.36
C ASP A 237 -5.19 -14.81 31.77
N GLY A 238 -5.48 -13.97 32.76
CA GLY A 238 -4.58 -12.90 33.22
C GLY A 238 -4.56 -11.69 32.27
N ASP A 239 -3.61 -10.78 32.53
CA ASP A 239 -3.53 -9.49 31.82
C ASP A 239 -2.21 -9.32 31.04
N ASP A 240 -1.25 -10.26 31.13
CA ASP A 240 0.08 -10.14 30.50
C ASP A 240 0.01 -9.97 28.97
N TRP A 241 -0.97 -10.63 28.33
CA TRP A 241 -1.22 -10.53 26.89
C TRP A 241 -1.64 -9.11 26.45
N LEU A 242 -2.16 -8.28 27.35
CA LEU A 242 -2.49 -6.87 27.08
C LEU A 242 -1.25 -5.99 26.91
N THR A 243 -0.07 -6.48 27.26
CA THR A 243 1.21 -5.76 27.13
C THR A 243 2.26 -6.51 26.33
N SER A 244 1.93 -7.71 25.86
CA SER A 244 2.85 -8.58 25.13
C SER A 244 3.06 -8.12 23.68
N GLY A 245 4.32 -7.91 23.30
CA GLY A 245 4.72 -7.31 22.03
C GLY A 245 4.55 -5.79 22.05
N ASP A 246 5.57 -5.04 21.65
CA ASP A 246 5.58 -3.56 21.69
C ASP A 246 5.33 -2.98 20.29
N PHE A 247 4.09 -2.57 20.03
CA PHE A 247 3.68 -2.06 18.71
C PHE A 247 4.07 -0.60 18.52
N ASP A 248 3.98 0.23 19.56
CA ASP A 248 4.27 1.65 19.45
C ASP A 248 5.78 1.88 19.25
N ALA A 249 6.65 1.12 19.91
CA ALA A 249 8.09 1.19 19.67
C ALA A 249 8.48 0.65 18.29
N ALA A 250 7.77 -0.38 17.79
CA ALA A 250 7.98 -0.89 16.44
C ALA A 250 7.63 0.14 15.36
N LEU A 251 6.64 1.01 15.61
CA LEU A 251 6.29 2.14 14.74
C LEU A 251 7.25 3.33 14.92
N ALA A 252 7.65 3.64 16.15
CA ALA A 252 8.52 4.79 16.43
C ALA A 252 9.89 4.69 15.73
N GLU A 253 10.47 3.48 15.64
CA GLU A 253 11.74 3.30 14.93
C GLU A 253 11.62 3.45 13.41
N SER A 254 10.49 3.05 12.80
CA SER A 254 10.29 3.28 11.35
C SER A 254 10.22 4.77 11.03
N LEU A 255 9.69 5.59 11.96
CA LEU A 255 9.65 7.05 11.88
C LEU A 255 11.02 7.70 12.21
N GLN A 256 11.79 7.10 13.11
CA GLN A 256 13.15 7.57 13.44
C GLN A 256 14.17 7.24 12.34
N THR A 257 14.02 6.11 11.64
CA THR A 257 14.90 5.73 10.53
C THR A 257 14.69 6.63 9.32
N SER A 258 13.45 7.03 9.03
CA SER A 258 13.16 8.07 8.03
C SER A 258 13.73 9.42 8.48
N SER A 259 13.66 9.76 9.77
CA SER A 259 14.28 10.97 10.33
C SER A 259 15.83 10.94 10.33
N GLN A 260 16.48 9.79 10.59
CA GLN A 260 17.95 9.65 10.60
C GLN A 260 18.56 9.46 9.20
N SER A 261 17.81 8.86 8.27
CA SER A 261 18.20 8.81 6.84
C SER A 261 18.14 10.20 6.21
N VAL A 262 17.23 11.06 6.69
CA VAL A 262 17.24 12.51 6.42
C VAL A 262 18.43 13.20 7.09
N VAL A 263 18.98 12.72 8.21
CA VAL A 263 20.18 13.35 8.83
C VAL A 263 21.48 12.99 8.09
N ILE A 264 21.61 11.77 7.54
CA ILE A 264 22.85 11.37 6.83
C ILE A 264 22.82 11.79 5.34
N ALA A 265 21.64 11.84 4.69
CA ALA A 265 21.52 12.39 3.32
C ALA A 265 21.22 13.90 3.30
N GLY A 266 20.67 14.46 4.37
CA GLY A 266 20.26 15.87 4.48
C GLY A 266 21.32 16.81 5.06
N GLN A 267 22.44 16.30 5.57
CA GLN A 267 23.64 17.13 5.79
C GLN A 267 24.61 17.08 4.61
N GLN A 268 24.08 17.18 3.38
CA GLN A 268 24.83 17.80 2.29
C GLN A 268 23.97 18.30 1.11
N SER A 269 22.65 18.50 1.26
CA SER A 269 21.92 19.39 0.32
C SER A 269 21.71 20.73 1.00
N THR A 270 22.80 21.50 1.00
CA THR A 270 22.87 22.83 1.59
C THR A 270 21.81 23.76 0.99
N ALA A 271 21.29 24.72 1.77
CA ALA A 271 20.53 25.86 1.25
C ALA A 271 21.21 26.48 0.00
N VAL A 272 22.54 26.37 -0.08
CA VAL A 272 23.38 26.76 -1.23
C VAL A 272 23.01 26.03 -2.54
N GLU A 273 22.65 24.74 -2.54
CA GLU A 273 22.24 24.02 -3.78
C GLU A 273 20.88 24.48 -4.31
N PHE A 274 19.92 24.79 -3.42
CA PHE A 274 18.63 25.34 -3.82
C PHE A 274 18.76 26.81 -4.24
N LEU A 275 19.61 27.59 -3.56
CA LEU A 275 19.95 28.95 -3.97
C LEU A 275 20.65 29.01 -5.34
N GLN A 276 21.41 27.98 -5.72
CA GLN A 276 22.01 27.88 -7.06
C GLN A 276 20.99 27.65 -8.18
N ARG A 277 19.78 27.17 -7.84
CA ARG A 277 18.71 26.89 -8.79
C ARG A 277 17.67 28.00 -8.90
N LEU A 278 17.64 28.93 -7.95
CA LEU A 278 16.77 30.10 -7.99
C LEU A 278 17.26 31.09 -9.06
N SER A 279 16.31 31.65 -9.81
CA SER A 279 16.60 32.80 -10.67
C SER A 279 16.98 34.03 -9.83
N GLU A 280 17.66 35.01 -10.42
CA GLU A 280 18.04 36.23 -9.71
C GLU A 280 16.80 37.02 -9.25
N GLU A 281 15.71 36.94 -10.00
CA GLU A 281 14.40 37.50 -9.64
C GLU A 281 13.81 36.81 -8.41
N ALA A 282 13.95 35.48 -8.30
CA ALA A 282 13.47 34.72 -7.14
C ALA A 282 14.24 35.05 -5.87
N LYS A 283 15.57 35.19 -5.99
CA LYS A 283 16.42 35.64 -4.88
C LYS A 283 16.04 37.04 -4.43
N GLN A 284 15.84 37.96 -5.37
CA GLN A 284 15.46 39.33 -5.07
C GLN A 284 14.10 39.41 -4.37
N LEU A 285 13.10 38.67 -4.86
CA LEU A 285 11.76 38.64 -4.26
C LEU A 285 11.79 38.06 -2.84
N LEU A 286 12.54 36.97 -2.64
CA LEU A 286 12.67 36.32 -1.33
C LEU A 286 13.41 37.21 -0.32
N GLN A 287 14.49 37.89 -0.73
CA GLN A 287 15.23 38.82 0.14
C GLN A 287 14.38 40.01 0.56
N GLU A 288 13.62 40.60 -0.36
CA GLU A 288 12.74 41.72 -0.01
C GLU A 288 11.60 41.26 0.90
N ALA A 289 11.07 40.06 0.69
CA ALA A 289 10.06 39.48 1.57
C ALA A 289 10.59 39.16 2.96
N ALA A 290 11.84 38.69 3.09
CA ALA A 290 12.46 38.44 4.38
C ALA A 290 12.69 39.73 5.21
N ARG A 291 12.82 40.88 4.53
CA ARG A 291 12.95 42.20 5.17
C ARG A 291 11.60 42.84 5.53
N ASP A 292 10.50 42.30 5.01
CA ASP A 292 9.16 42.73 5.39
C ASP A 292 8.89 42.35 6.85
N SER A 293 8.39 43.31 7.65
CA SER A 293 8.11 43.06 9.08
C SER A 293 7.12 41.92 9.35
N ALA A 294 6.28 41.59 8.36
CA ALA A 294 5.33 40.48 8.42
C ALA A 294 5.77 39.27 7.59
N GLY A 295 6.91 39.36 6.87
CA GLY A 295 7.40 38.30 5.99
C GLY A 295 6.47 38.01 4.81
N THR A 296 5.77 39.02 4.28
CA THR A 296 4.65 38.80 3.33
C THR A 296 4.97 39.16 1.90
N ILE A 297 4.46 38.35 0.96
CA ILE A 297 4.35 38.67 -0.47
C ILE A 297 2.88 38.71 -0.85
N ALA A 298 2.42 39.84 -1.38
CA ALA A 298 1.07 40.05 -1.87
C ALA A 298 1.01 39.96 -3.40
N LYS A 299 0.07 39.19 -3.91
CA LYS A 299 -0.27 39.04 -5.32
C LYS A 299 -1.64 39.68 -5.57
N VAL A 300 -1.67 40.92 -6.09
CA VAL A 300 -2.91 41.73 -6.20
C VAL A 300 -3.29 42.03 -7.66
N ARG A 301 -4.48 41.60 -8.09
CA ARG A 301 -5.00 41.92 -9.42
C ARG A 301 -5.66 43.30 -9.42
N THR A 302 -5.16 44.21 -10.25
CA THR A 302 -5.69 45.57 -10.41
C THR A 302 -6.25 45.78 -11.82
N ALA A 303 -6.91 46.92 -12.06
CA ALA A 303 -7.38 47.32 -13.39
C ALA A 303 -6.23 47.52 -14.41
N GLY A 304 -4.99 47.66 -13.93
CA GLY A 304 -3.79 47.82 -14.76
C GLY A 304 -3.02 46.54 -15.03
N GLY A 305 -3.46 45.39 -14.50
CA GLY A 305 -2.74 44.12 -14.59
C GLY A 305 -2.58 43.40 -13.24
N MET A 306 -1.78 42.35 -13.23
CA MET A 306 -1.40 41.59 -12.03
C MET A 306 -0.15 42.22 -11.40
N SER A 307 -0.16 42.55 -10.10
CA SER A 307 1.04 43.02 -9.40
C SER A 307 1.50 42.03 -8.31
N ILE A 308 2.81 41.99 -8.10
CA ILE A 308 3.46 41.32 -6.98
C ILE A 308 4.16 42.40 -6.14
N GLN A 309 3.89 42.38 -4.84
CA GLN A 309 4.34 43.40 -3.90
C GLN A 309 4.84 42.76 -2.61
N THR A 310 5.93 43.27 -2.05
CA THR A 310 6.44 42.87 -0.74
C THR A 310 7.29 44.01 -0.16
N ASN A 311 7.31 44.18 1.17
CA ASN A 311 8.10 45.21 1.86
C ASN A 311 7.89 46.63 1.28
N GLY A 312 6.66 46.96 0.86
CA GLY A 312 6.31 48.24 0.23
C GLY A 312 6.85 48.46 -1.19
N LYS A 313 7.47 47.46 -1.81
CA LYS A 313 7.99 47.49 -3.18
C LYS A 313 7.09 46.72 -4.14
N GLU A 314 6.89 47.29 -5.34
CA GLU A 314 6.17 46.65 -6.44
C GLU A 314 7.15 46.17 -7.51
N PHE A 315 7.00 44.91 -7.94
CA PHE A 315 7.96 44.24 -8.83
C PHE A 315 7.51 44.14 -10.29
N VAL A 316 6.24 44.43 -10.58
CA VAL A 316 5.68 44.33 -11.92
C VAL A 316 5.39 45.73 -12.47
N GLU A 317 5.95 46.08 -13.63
CA GLU A 317 5.59 47.32 -14.31
C GLU A 317 4.16 47.27 -14.88
N ARG A 318 3.46 48.40 -14.82
CA ARG A 318 2.08 48.50 -15.29
C ARG A 318 1.97 48.18 -16.78
N ARG A 319 1.02 47.30 -17.14
CA ARG A 319 0.70 46.88 -18.51
C ARG A 319 1.80 46.07 -19.22
N ASN A 320 2.63 45.33 -18.49
CA ASN A 320 3.65 44.44 -19.06
C ASN A 320 3.32 42.95 -18.82
N ALA A 321 2.55 42.35 -19.73
CA ALA A 321 2.08 40.96 -19.58
C ALA A 321 3.21 39.90 -19.53
N ARG A 322 4.38 40.20 -20.12
CA ARG A 322 5.54 39.29 -20.09
C ARG A 322 6.17 39.28 -18.71
N GLU A 323 6.32 40.44 -18.13
CA GLU A 323 6.88 40.61 -16.79
C GLU A 323 5.93 40.07 -15.72
N GLU A 324 4.61 40.24 -15.89
CA GLU A 324 3.59 39.57 -15.08
C GLU A 324 3.80 38.04 -15.06
N ALA A 325 3.96 37.42 -16.22
CA ALA A 325 4.16 35.98 -16.33
C ALA A 325 5.48 35.53 -15.66
N THR A 326 6.56 36.30 -15.83
CA THR A 326 7.85 36.02 -15.20
C THR A 326 7.72 36.03 -13.68
N TRP A 327 7.22 37.11 -13.08
CA TRP A 327 7.14 37.22 -11.62
C TRP A 327 6.14 36.25 -10.99
N ILE A 328 5.07 35.87 -11.71
CA ILE A 328 4.18 34.79 -11.26
C ILE A 328 4.92 33.45 -11.26
N GLY A 329 5.70 33.15 -12.30
CA GLY A 329 6.56 31.97 -12.35
C GLY A 329 7.55 31.95 -11.18
N THR A 330 8.24 33.07 -10.96
CA THR A 330 9.15 33.28 -9.83
C THR A 330 8.50 32.99 -8.48
N LEU A 331 7.30 33.52 -8.23
CA LEU A 331 6.57 33.26 -6.98
C LEU A 331 6.19 31.79 -6.84
N ASN A 332 5.76 31.14 -7.92
CA ASN A 332 5.43 29.71 -7.90
C ASN A 332 6.67 28.85 -7.64
N ASP A 333 7.85 29.25 -8.13
CA ASP A 333 9.11 28.55 -7.86
C ASP A 333 9.47 28.64 -6.37
N LEU A 334 9.29 29.81 -5.75
CA LEU A 334 9.49 29.98 -4.30
C LEU A 334 8.53 29.12 -3.48
N VAL A 335 7.26 29.00 -3.89
CA VAL A 335 6.28 28.11 -3.26
C VAL A 335 6.70 26.65 -3.43
N SER A 336 7.07 26.25 -4.65
CA SER A 336 7.47 24.88 -4.99
C SER A 336 8.74 24.44 -4.24
N CYS A 337 9.66 25.38 -3.99
CA CYS A 337 10.85 25.14 -3.18
C CYS A 337 10.60 25.17 -1.67
N GLY A 338 9.39 25.55 -1.25
CA GLY A 338 8.99 25.65 0.16
C GLY A 338 9.55 26.87 0.89
N PHE A 339 9.99 27.91 0.16
CA PHE A 339 10.52 29.16 0.75
C PHE A 339 9.41 30.13 1.16
N VAL A 340 8.24 30.04 0.50
CA VAL A 340 7.05 30.81 0.87
C VAL A 340 5.81 29.91 0.82
N ASN A 341 4.79 30.21 1.61
CA ASN A 341 3.56 29.42 1.69
C ASN A 341 2.32 30.33 1.64
N ASP A 342 1.23 29.86 1.05
CA ASP A 342 -0.08 30.53 1.12
C ASP A 342 -0.97 29.83 2.14
N GLU A 343 -1.01 30.37 3.35
CA GLU A 343 -1.83 29.83 4.44
C GLU A 343 -3.34 29.99 4.20
N THR A 344 -3.74 30.87 3.27
CA THR A 344 -5.15 31.16 2.99
C THR A 344 -5.73 30.31 1.87
N GLY A 345 -4.87 29.70 1.04
CA GLY A 345 -5.23 28.92 -0.15
C GLY A 345 -5.88 29.75 -1.27
N LYS A 346 -5.86 31.08 -1.19
CA LYS A 346 -6.51 31.99 -2.14
C LYS A 346 -5.58 32.48 -3.26
N GLY A 347 -4.29 32.19 -3.15
CA GLY A 347 -3.22 32.62 -4.05
C GLY A 347 -2.98 34.13 -4.03
N GLN A 348 -3.29 34.80 -2.92
CA GLN A 348 -3.27 36.26 -2.81
C GLN A 348 -2.19 36.79 -1.87
N VAL A 349 -1.90 36.08 -0.77
CA VAL A 349 -0.88 36.46 0.21
C VAL A 349 -0.06 35.22 0.51
N PHE A 350 1.25 35.38 0.56
CA PHE A 350 2.21 34.34 0.85
C PHE A 350 3.11 34.80 1.99
N TRP A 351 3.50 33.88 2.86
CA TRP A 351 4.38 34.11 4.01
C TRP A 351 5.69 33.39 3.81
N VAL A 352 6.80 34.05 4.12
CA VAL A 352 8.14 33.45 4.13
C VAL A 352 8.19 32.39 5.23
N THR A 353 8.64 31.18 4.88
CA THR A 353 8.79 30.07 5.82
C THR A 353 10.13 30.16 6.55
N ASP A 354 10.31 29.36 7.60
CA ASP A 354 11.60 29.23 8.30
C ASP A 354 12.77 28.95 7.32
N LYS A 355 12.57 27.98 6.41
CA LYS A 355 13.48 27.67 5.31
C LYS A 355 13.72 28.87 4.37
N GLY A 356 12.70 29.70 4.14
CA GLY A 356 12.80 30.92 3.33
C GLY A 356 13.67 32.00 3.96
N PHE A 357 13.57 32.19 5.29
CA PHE A 357 14.43 33.12 6.03
C PHE A 357 15.89 32.65 6.03
N GLU A 358 16.16 31.38 6.32
CA GLU A 358 17.52 30.82 6.27
C GLU A 358 18.17 30.97 4.88
N ALA A 359 17.37 30.78 3.82
CA ALA A 359 17.82 30.98 2.45
C ALA A 359 18.10 32.45 2.15
N ALA A 360 17.26 33.38 2.61
CA ALA A 360 17.46 34.81 2.43
C ALA A 360 18.75 35.31 3.12
N ASP A 361 18.98 34.90 4.38
CA ASP A 361 20.18 35.24 5.16
C ASP A 361 21.45 34.70 4.49
N SER A 362 21.37 33.50 3.91
CA SER A 362 22.47 32.90 3.16
C SER A 362 22.83 33.67 1.89
N ILE A 363 21.87 34.36 1.25
CA ILE A 363 22.14 35.22 0.09
C ILE A 363 22.83 36.52 0.53
N GLU A 364 22.47 37.10 1.69
CA GLU A 364 23.11 38.33 2.22
C GLU A 364 24.54 38.11 2.71
N SER A 365 24.89 36.89 3.12
CA SER A 365 26.23 36.53 3.61
C SER A 365 27.32 36.40 2.54
N LYS A 366 26.97 36.49 1.25
CA LYS A 366 27.89 36.46 0.09
C LYS A 366 28.01 37.83 -0.57
#